data_AF-A0A1C6IJI8-F1
#
_entry.id   AF-A0A1C6IJI8-F1
#
_cell.length_a   1.000
_cell.length_b   1.000
_cell.length_c   1.000
_cell.angle_alpha   90.00
_cell.angle_beta   90.00
_cell.angle_gamma   90.00
#
_symmetry.space_group_name_H-M   'P 1'
#
loop_
_entity.id
_entity.type
_entity.pdbx_description
1 polymer ?
#
loop_
_entity_poly.entity_id
_entity_poly.type
_entity_poly.pdbx_seq_one_letter_code
_entity_poly.pdbx_strand_id
1 'polypeptide(L)'
;MAGENRTGRVSSIDYAAGTYEVTYFDRGQSVTRKINAMSNGEYKMPVVGQVVSVAHTSSGLAAATTTGTVWNQTNKPAEGYKGLYRKEYASQKGKAYDRYDENTGVFTQYVDTRTGRNCNGEIYDEAKGPISLVGGGQIQINSTGASVSLNANAGVGIIAGTSVSIEAGGFASIETGGALSVAAGGKVSVSAKEGMEIEVEGGEAKITANGAVITVTEAGDVSVTSPTKIELTAPEITANAGSGDITIQGISLVNHTHTDSIGGSTTPPK
;
A
#
# COMPACT_ATOMS: atom_id res chain seq x y z
N MET A 1 9.37 -64.36 10.95
CA MET A 1 9.33 -63.76 9.59
C MET A 1 10.21 -62.53 9.63
N ALA A 2 11.18 -62.41 8.72
CA ALA A 2 12.00 -61.21 8.59
C ALA A 2 11.10 -60.00 8.31
N GLY A 3 11.41 -58.84 8.91
CA GLY A 3 10.67 -57.61 8.66
C GLY A 3 10.68 -57.27 7.18
N GLU A 4 9.50 -57.19 6.57
CA GLU A 4 9.34 -57.01 5.14
C GLU A 4 8.77 -55.61 4.87
N ASN A 5 9.40 -54.87 3.94
CA ASN A 5 8.86 -53.64 3.39
C ASN A 5 7.84 -53.99 2.31
N ARG A 6 6.62 -53.47 2.43
CA ARG A 6 5.50 -53.77 1.54
C ARG A 6 4.80 -52.51 1.11
N THR A 7 4.31 -52.48 -0.13
CA THR A 7 3.38 -51.44 -0.57
C THR A 7 1.95 -51.95 -0.51
N GLY A 8 1.04 -51.15 0.02
CA GLY A 8 -0.39 -51.44 0.02
C GLY A 8 -1.21 -50.17 -0.20
N ARG A 9 -2.54 -50.32 -0.28
CA ARG A 9 -3.44 -49.16 -0.42
C ARG A 9 -4.11 -48.84 0.91
N VAL A 10 -4.17 -47.56 1.26
CA VAL A 10 -4.89 -47.11 2.45
C VAL A 10 -6.37 -47.52 2.35
N SER A 11 -6.90 -48.21 3.36
CA SER A 11 -8.29 -48.71 3.39
C SER A 11 -9.20 -47.91 4.32
N SER A 12 -8.68 -47.39 5.42
CA SER A 12 -9.40 -46.57 6.38
C SER A 12 -8.43 -45.58 7.05
N ILE A 13 -8.94 -44.43 7.52
CA ILE A 13 -8.12 -43.40 8.18
C ILE A 13 -8.83 -42.96 9.46
N ASP A 14 -8.08 -42.91 10.55
CA ASP A 14 -8.47 -42.29 11.81
C ASP A 14 -7.64 -41.01 11.99
N TYR A 15 -8.24 -39.89 11.55
CA TYR A 15 -7.58 -38.59 11.52
C TYR A 15 -7.20 -38.08 12.91
N ALA A 16 -8.04 -38.35 13.91
CA ALA A 16 -7.83 -37.90 15.29
C ALA A 16 -6.69 -38.67 15.95
N ALA A 17 -6.59 -39.98 15.72
CA ALA A 17 -5.50 -40.80 16.24
C ALA A 17 -4.21 -40.70 15.39
N GLY A 18 -4.27 -40.12 14.20
CA GLY A 18 -3.15 -40.11 13.26
C GLY A 18 -2.77 -41.53 12.81
N THR A 19 -3.76 -42.40 12.63
CA THR A 19 -3.54 -43.80 12.22
C THR A 19 -4.33 -44.14 10.96
N TYR A 20 -3.95 -45.20 10.27
CA TYR A 20 -4.72 -45.74 9.16
C TYR A 20 -4.52 -47.26 9.02
N GLU A 21 -5.36 -47.89 8.22
CA GLU A 21 -5.22 -49.30 7.83
C GLU A 21 -4.81 -49.41 6.35
N VAL A 22 -4.16 -50.51 5.99
CA VAL A 22 -3.66 -50.78 4.64
C VAL A 22 -4.14 -52.14 4.15
N THR A 23 -4.71 -52.19 2.95
CA THR A 23 -5.03 -53.41 2.22
C THR A 23 -3.85 -53.86 1.36
N TYR A 24 -3.45 -55.11 1.53
CA TYR A 24 -2.44 -55.79 0.70
C TYR A 24 -3.10 -56.67 -0.35
N PHE A 25 -3.11 -56.20 -1.60
CA PHE A 25 -3.71 -56.94 -2.72
C PHE A 25 -2.92 -58.20 -3.11
N ASP A 26 -1.61 -58.21 -2.84
CA ASP A 26 -0.74 -59.37 -3.01
C ASP A 26 -0.93 -60.45 -1.92
N ARG A 27 -1.70 -60.14 -0.86
CA ARG A 27 -2.03 -61.07 0.24
C ARG A 27 -3.53 -61.31 0.38
N GLY A 28 -4.21 -61.56 -0.73
CA GLY A 28 -5.65 -61.87 -0.72
C GLY A 28 -6.50 -60.77 -0.08
N GLN A 29 -6.09 -59.51 -0.25
CA GLN A 29 -6.77 -58.33 0.31
C GLN A 29 -6.79 -58.28 1.86
N SER A 30 -5.80 -58.89 2.53
CA SER A 30 -5.64 -58.74 3.98
C SER A 30 -5.48 -57.27 4.38
N VAL A 31 -6.10 -56.88 5.49
CA VAL A 31 -6.04 -55.51 6.04
C VAL A 31 -5.17 -55.51 7.29
N THR A 32 -4.29 -54.52 7.42
CA THR A 32 -3.49 -54.33 8.64
C THR A 32 -4.39 -53.94 9.83
N ARG A 33 -3.89 -54.10 11.06
CA ARG A 33 -4.41 -53.29 12.18
C ARG A 33 -4.15 -51.80 11.91
N LYS A 34 -4.76 -50.92 12.71
CA LYS A 34 -4.40 -49.49 12.73
C LYS A 34 -2.89 -49.33 12.95
N ILE A 35 -2.22 -48.65 12.02
CA ILE A 35 -0.81 -48.31 12.09
C ILE A 35 -0.65 -46.79 12.15
N ASN A 36 0.39 -46.32 12.85
CA ASN A 36 0.67 -44.90 12.98
C ASN A 36 1.07 -44.30 11.64
N ALA A 37 0.53 -43.12 11.31
CA ALA A 37 1.00 -42.30 10.20
C ALA A 37 2.36 -41.66 10.53
N MET A 38 3.10 -41.28 9.49
CA MET A 38 4.30 -40.45 9.71
C MET A 38 3.87 -39.07 10.19
N SER A 39 4.42 -38.64 11.33
CA SER A 39 4.27 -37.28 11.83
C SER A 39 5.43 -36.40 11.38
N ASN A 40 6.67 -36.62 11.87
CA ASN A 40 7.81 -35.73 11.60
C ASN A 40 7.52 -34.23 11.81
N GLY A 41 6.59 -33.90 12.72
CA GLY A 41 6.13 -32.52 12.93
C GLY A 41 5.23 -31.97 11.82
N GLU A 42 4.89 -32.79 10.82
CA GLU A 42 4.01 -32.46 9.70
C GLU A 42 2.72 -33.29 9.78
N TYR A 43 1.57 -32.64 9.58
CA TYR A 43 0.31 -33.35 9.47
C TYR A 43 -0.14 -33.37 8.01
N LYS A 44 0.11 -34.49 7.31
CA LYS A 44 -0.39 -34.74 5.97
C LYS A 44 -0.74 -36.21 5.78
N MET A 45 -2.01 -36.52 6.05
CA MET A 45 -2.52 -37.88 5.88
C MET A 45 -2.60 -38.26 4.39
N PRO A 46 -2.33 -39.52 4.02
CA PRO A 46 -2.69 -40.03 2.69
C PRO A 46 -4.22 -40.02 2.51
N VAL A 47 -4.69 -40.25 1.29
CA VAL A 47 -6.12 -40.48 1.03
C VAL A 47 -6.44 -41.98 0.92
N VAL A 48 -7.69 -42.36 1.18
CA VAL A 48 -8.14 -43.75 0.96
C VAL A 48 -7.87 -44.16 -0.50
N GLY A 49 -7.33 -45.36 -0.68
CA GLY A 49 -6.89 -45.90 -1.96
C GLY A 49 -5.46 -45.52 -2.37
N GLN A 50 -4.82 -44.56 -1.69
CA GLN A 50 -3.45 -44.15 -2.00
C GLN A 50 -2.45 -45.23 -1.62
N VAL A 51 -1.45 -45.44 -2.48
CA VAL A 51 -0.37 -46.40 -2.23
C VAL A 51 0.62 -45.82 -1.22
N VAL A 52 0.90 -46.60 -0.18
CA VAL A 52 1.86 -46.30 0.89
C VAL A 52 2.81 -47.46 1.06
N SER A 53 4.02 -47.18 1.58
CA SER A 53 5.00 -48.19 1.95
C SER A 53 4.98 -48.41 3.47
N VAL A 54 5.00 -49.68 3.88
CA VAL A 54 4.84 -50.15 5.25
C VAL A 54 5.98 -51.10 5.58
N ALA A 55 6.71 -50.81 6.65
CA ALA A 55 7.76 -51.64 7.21
C ALA A 55 7.20 -52.44 8.40
N HIS A 56 7.07 -53.75 8.24
CA HIS A 56 6.60 -54.61 9.32
C HIS A 56 7.74 -54.96 10.28
N THR A 57 7.49 -54.82 11.58
CA THR A 57 8.45 -55.21 12.62
C THR A 57 8.07 -56.57 13.21
N SER A 58 9.06 -57.43 13.41
CA SER A 58 8.86 -58.78 13.95
C SER A 58 8.88 -58.85 15.48
N SER A 59 9.02 -57.71 16.16
CA SER A 59 9.33 -57.60 17.59
C SER A 59 8.14 -57.35 18.52
N GLY A 60 6.90 -57.30 18.00
CA GLY A 60 5.67 -57.28 18.81
C GLY A 60 5.31 -55.98 19.53
N LEU A 61 6.20 -54.98 19.58
CA LEU A 61 5.98 -53.68 20.23
C LEU A 61 5.22 -52.66 19.36
N ALA A 62 5.21 -52.83 18.04
CA ALA A 62 4.40 -52.09 17.08
C ALA A 62 4.04 -53.03 15.93
N ALA A 63 2.86 -52.91 15.31
CA ALA A 63 2.43 -53.83 14.25
C ALA A 63 3.14 -53.57 12.91
N ALA A 64 3.47 -52.31 12.63
CA ALA A 64 4.28 -51.84 11.52
C ALA A 64 4.55 -50.34 11.68
N THR A 65 5.51 -49.80 10.93
CA THR A 65 5.65 -48.36 10.69
C THR A 65 5.39 -48.06 9.22
N THR A 66 4.80 -46.91 8.91
CA THR A 66 4.70 -46.44 7.53
C THR A 66 5.87 -45.53 7.18
N THR A 67 6.34 -45.60 5.93
CA THR A 67 7.28 -44.65 5.35
C THR A 67 6.59 -43.58 4.49
N GLY A 68 5.25 -43.54 4.51
CA GLY A 68 4.43 -42.57 3.79
C GLY A 68 4.07 -42.97 2.35
N THR A 69 3.61 -41.99 1.58
CA THR A 69 3.19 -42.17 0.19
C THR A 69 4.38 -42.28 -0.74
N VAL A 70 4.27 -43.12 -1.77
CA VAL A 70 5.34 -43.34 -2.77
C VAL A 70 4.92 -42.85 -4.15
N TRP A 71 5.88 -42.45 -4.98
CA TRP A 71 5.61 -42.15 -6.39
C TRP A 71 5.27 -43.43 -7.15
N ASN A 72 4.22 -43.39 -7.95
CA ASN A 72 3.71 -44.51 -8.74
C ASN A 72 2.77 -44.01 -9.85
N GLN A 73 2.07 -44.92 -10.53
CA GLN A 73 1.18 -44.56 -11.65
C GLN A 73 0.01 -43.66 -11.25
N THR A 74 -0.55 -43.81 -10.05
CA THR A 74 -1.69 -43.01 -9.56
C THR A 74 -1.26 -41.81 -8.72
N ASN A 75 -0.07 -41.86 -8.12
CA ASN A 75 0.58 -40.73 -7.47
C ASN A 75 1.83 -40.32 -8.26
N LYS A 76 1.67 -39.44 -9.25
CA LYS A 76 2.79 -38.85 -10.01
C LYS A 76 3.21 -37.50 -9.42
N PRO A 77 4.48 -37.08 -9.50
CA PRO A 77 4.87 -35.70 -9.24
C PRO A 77 4.03 -34.70 -10.06
N ALA A 78 3.80 -33.49 -9.55
CA ALA A 78 3.14 -32.42 -10.32
C ALA A 78 4.02 -31.92 -11.48
N GLU A 79 5.32 -31.85 -11.23
CA GLU A 79 6.40 -31.49 -12.15
C GLU A 79 7.69 -32.17 -11.66
N GLY A 80 8.70 -32.32 -12.53
CA GLY A 80 9.95 -32.98 -12.16
C GLY A 80 11.07 -32.77 -13.18
N TYR A 81 12.17 -32.18 -12.73
CA TYR A 81 13.44 -32.05 -13.44
C TYR A 81 14.56 -31.76 -12.42
N LYS A 82 15.82 -31.83 -12.85
CA LYS A 82 16.99 -31.62 -11.98
C LYS A 82 16.99 -30.17 -11.44
N GLY A 83 17.17 -30.02 -10.12
CA GLY A 83 17.22 -28.71 -9.45
C GLY A 83 15.86 -28.16 -8.98
N LEU A 84 14.79 -28.96 -9.07
CA LEU A 84 13.46 -28.58 -8.57
C LEU A 84 13.23 -29.10 -7.14
N TYR A 85 12.86 -28.20 -6.23
CA TYR A 85 12.20 -28.55 -4.97
C TYR A 85 10.72 -28.14 -5.04
N ARG A 86 9.83 -29.05 -4.65
CA ARG A 86 8.39 -28.77 -4.58
C ARG A 86 7.72 -29.52 -3.45
N LYS A 87 7.00 -28.79 -2.59
CA LYS A 87 6.17 -29.35 -1.51
C LYS A 87 4.70 -28.99 -1.75
N GLU A 88 3.89 -30.00 -2.02
CA GLU A 88 2.43 -29.85 -2.09
C GLU A 88 1.86 -29.80 -0.67
N TYR A 89 0.99 -28.84 -0.38
CA TYR A 89 0.25 -28.76 0.89
C TYR A 89 -1.13 -29.41 0.78
N ALA A 90 -1.79 -29.27 -0.37
CA ALA A 90 -3.10 -29.86 -0.62
C ALA A 90 -3.04 -31.34 -1.04
N SER A 91 -4.17 -32.04 -0.93
CA SER A 91 -4.36 -33.40 -1.46
C SER A 91 -4.43 -33.39 -3.00
N GLN A 92 -5.06 -32.35 -3.57
CA GLN A 92 -5.04 -32.07 -5.00
C GLN A 92 -3.81 -31.22 -5.34
N LYS A 93 -2.96 -31.71 -6.24
CA LYS A 93 -1.72 -31.04 -6.62
C LYS A 93 -1.99 -29.69 -7.29
N GLY A 94 -1.15 -28.71 -7.01
CA GLY A 94 -1.24 -27.36 -7.59
C GLY A 94 -2.22 -26.42 -6.88
N LYS A 95 -2.96 -26.89 -5.87
CA LYS A 95 -3.89 -26.05 -5.09
C LYS A 95 -3.20 -25.20 -4.03
N ALA A 96 -2.16 -25.74 -3.40
CA ALA A 96 -1.30 -25.01 -2.48
C ALA A 96 0.08 -25.68 -2.44
N TYR A 97 1.15 -24.92 -2.64
CA TYR A 97 2.51 -25.45 -2.68
C TYR A 97 3.59 -24.40 -2.43
N ASP A 98 4.75 -24.89 -1.97
CA ASP A 98 6.02 -24.18 -2.11
C ASP A 98 6.83 -24.82 -3.24
N ARG A 99 7.49 -23.98 -4.04
CA ARG A 99 8.29 -24.38 -5.19
C ARG A 99 9.57 -23.56 -5.24
N TYR A 100 10.72 -24.21 -5.43
CA TYR A 100 12.00 -23.56 -5.70
C TYR A 100 12.65 -24.21 -6.92
N ASP A 101 13.11 -23.39 -7.85
CA ASP A 101 13.81 -23.84 -9.06
C ASP A 101 15.23 -23.27 -9.09
N GLU A 102 16.23 -24.14 -8.87
CA GLU A 102 17.65 -23.78 -8.83
C GLU A 102 18.15 -23.19 -10.17
N ASN A 103 17.53 -23.54 -11.30
CA ASN A 103 17.97 -23.05 -12.60
C ASN A 103 17.61 -21.59 -12.83
N THR A 104 16.58 -21.09 -12.12
CA THR A 104 16.09 -19.72 -12.23
C THR A 104 16.28 -18.91 -10.93
N GLY A 105 16.52 -19.59 -9.81
CA GLY A 105 16.58 -19.00 -8.48
C GLY A 105 15.21 -18.57 -7.94
N VAL A 106 14.10 -18.95 -8.58
CA VAL A 106 12.77 -18.48 -8.22
C VAL A 106 12.14 -19.37 -7.14
N PHE A 107 11.79 -18.75 -6.02
CA PHE A 107 10.92 -19.33 -5.00
C PHE A 107 9.47 -18.84 -5.19
N THR A 108 8.50 -19.73 -5.01
CA THR A 108 7.08 -19.42 -5.14
C THR A 108 6.30 -20.11 -4.03
N GLN A 109 5.54 -19.31 -3.28
CA GLN A 109 4.48 -19.79 -2.41
C GLN A 109 3.16 -19.53 -3.12
N TYR A 110 2.39 -20.58 -3.38
CA TYR A 110 1.12 -20.49 -4.08
C TYR A 110 0.00 -21.11 -3.24
N VAL A 111 -1.16 -20.46 -3.26
CA VAL A 111 -2.42 -20.97 -2.75
C VAL A 111 -3.55 -20.42 -3.60
N ASP A 112 -4.57 -21.22 -3.87
CA ASP A 112 -5.68 -20.87 -4.76
C ASP A 112 -6.74 -19.95 -4.14
N THR A 113 -6.68 -19.75 -2.81
CA THR A 113 -7.70 -19.04 -2.03
C THR A 113 -7.11 -17.88 -1.24
N ARG A 114 -6.42 -18.14 -0.13
CA ARG A 114 -5.86 -17.10 0.74
C ARG A 114 -4.51 -17.53 1.29
N THR A 115 -3.50 -16.66 1.12
CA THR A 115 -2.30 -16.69 1.94
C THR A 115 -2.47 -15.73 3.12
N GLY A 116 -1.94 -16.08 4.30
CA GLY A 116 -2.05 -15.29 5.51
C GLY A 116 -0.76 -15.34 6.32
N ARG A 117 -0.39 -14.23 6.94
CA ARG A 117 0.73 -14.13 7.88
C ARG A 117 0.19 -13.53 9.17
N ASN A 118 0.06 -14.36 10.20
CA ASN A 118 -0.39 -13.96 11.53
C ASN A 118 0.79 -14.15 12.49
N CYS A 119 1.24 -13.07 13.12
CA CYS A 119 2.39 -13.08 14.01
C CYS A 119 2.07 -12.27 15.28
N ASN A 120 2.43 -12.79 16.45
CA ASN A 120 2.38 -12.03 17.70
C ASN A 120 3.57 -11.07 17.85
N GLY A 121 4.66 -11.34 17.13
CA GLY A 121 5.84 -10.49 17.05
C GLY A 121 5.84 -9.67 15.76
N GLU A 122 7.01 -9.57 15.14
CA GLU A 122 7.22 -8.81 13.91
C GLU A 122 7.10 -9.68 12.66
N ILE A 123 6.60 -9.07 11.58
CA ILE A 123 6.76 -9.57 10.21
C ILE A 123 7.73 -8.62 9.51
N TYR A 124 8.86 -9.15 9.04
CA TYR A 124 9.94 -8.38 8.41
C TYR A 124 10.21 -8.91 7.00
N ASP A 125 10.11 -8.02 6.00
CA ASP A 125 10.42 -8.31 4.60
C ASP A 125 11.50 -7.33 4.12
N GLU A 126 12.65 -7.84 3.69
CA GLU A 126 13.77 -7.04 3.16
C GLU A 126 14.21 -7.59 1.82
N ALA A 127 14.45 -6.69 0.86
CA ALA A 127 15.07 -7.02 -0.41
C ALA A 127 16.17 -6.00 -0.74
N LYS A 128 17.31 -6.49 -1.22
CA LYS A 128 18.35 -5.64 -1.82
C LYS A 128 17.92 -5.05 -3.16
N GLY A 129 17.04 -5.78 -3.86
CA GLY A 129 16.38 -5.35 -5.08
C GLY A 129 15.00 -4.76 -4.79
N PRO A 130 14.19 -4.53 -5.84
CA PRO A 130 12.85 -3.98 -5.68
C PRO A 130 11.88 -4.98 -5.02
N ILE A 131 10.92 -4.44 -4.28
CA ILE A 131 9.71 -5.16 -3.85
C ILE A 131 8.55 -4.65 -4.72
N SER A 132 7.70 -5.56 -5.21
CA SER A 132 6.53 -5.22 -6.02
C SER A 132 5.28 -5.93 -5.49
N LEU A 133 4.18 -5.20 -5.39
CA LEU A 133 2.87 -5.72 -5.00
C LEU A 133 1.86 -5.43 -6.09
N VAL A 134 1.14 -6.45 -6.55
CA VAL A 134 0.15 -6.34 -7.61
C VAL A 134 -1.13 -7.03 -7.15
N GLY A 135 -2.24 -6.29 -7.11
CA GLY A 135 -3.56 -6.82 -6.81
C GLY A 135 -4.48 -6.68 -8.01
N GLY A 136 -5.26 -7.72 -8.32
CA GLY A 136 -6.36 -7.63 -9.30
C GLY A 136 -7.58 -6.85 -8.79
N GLY A 137 -7.59 -6.52 -7.50
CA GLY A 137 -8.59 -5.68 -6.82
C GLY A 137 -7.91 -4.64 -5.95
N GLN A 138 -8.23 -4.60 -4.65
CA GLN A 138 -7.65 -3.64 -3.72
C GLN A 138 -6.37 -4.17 -3.05
N ILE A 139 -5.41 -3.27 -2.80
CA ILE A 139 -4.37 -3.44 -1.78
C ILE A 139 -4.77 -2.54 -0.60
N GLN A 140 -5.00 -3.13 0.58
CA GLN A 140 -5.42 -2.42 1.79
C GLN A 140 -4.37 -2.57 2.88
N ILE A 141 -4.03 -1.46 3.54
CA ILE A 141 -3.14 -1.41 4.70
C ILE A 141 -3.91 -0.74 5.83
N ASN A 142 -4.01 -1.41 6.98
CA ASN A 142 -4.74 -0.91 8.14
C ASN A 142 -3.92 -1.11 9.40
N SER A 143 -3.76 -0.05 10.20
CA SER A 143 -3.14 -0.08 11.52
C SER A 143 -4.20 0.29 12.56
N THR A 144 -4.42 -0.56 13.55
CA THR A 144 -5.48 -0.37 14.57
C THR A 144 -4.97 0.21 15.89
N GLY A 145 -3.65 0.24 16.10
CA GLY A 145 -3.06 0.67 17.36
C GLY A 145 -1.96 1.73 17.24
N ALA A 146 -1.48 2.02 16.02
CA ALA A 146 -0.37 2.94 15.80
C ALA A 146 -0.53 3.69 14.47
N SER A 147 0.47 3.60 13.59
CA SER A 147 0.51 4.32 12.32
C SER A 147 0.87 3.40 11.16
N VAL A 148 0.76 3.94 9.95
CA VAL A 148 1.37 3.43 8.73
C VAL A 148 2.35 4.52 8.26
N SER A 149 3.60 4.16 7.95
CA SER A 149 4.63 5.11 7.53
C SER A 149 5.26 4.68 6.20
N LEU A 150 5.65 5.67 5.40
CA LEU A 150 6.39 5.50 4.16
C LEU A 150 7.61 6.41 4.22
N ASN A 151 8.80 5.83 4.22
CA ASN A 151 10.06 6.58 4.26
C ASN A 151 10.93 6.16 3.06
N ALA A 152 11.46 7.14 2.34
CA ALA A 152 12.32 6.92 1.19
C ALA A 152 13.38 8.04 1.11
N ASN A 153 14.63 7.66 0.81
CA ASN A 153 15.73 8.63 0.70
C ASN A 153 15.59 9.56 -0.52
N ALA A 154 15.06 9.04 -1.63
CA ALA A 154 14.95 9.79 -2.89
C ALA A 154 13.55 10.39 -3.12
N GLY A 155 12.49 9.64 -2.80
CA GLY A 155 11.13 10.14 -2.95
C GLY A 155 10.07 9.03 -2.94
N VAL A 156 8.81 9.46 -2.88
CA VAL A 156 7.60 8.63 -2.94
C VAL A 156 6.70 9.19 -4.05
N GLY A 157 6.26 8.32 -4.98
CA GLY A 157 5.37 8.70 -6.08
C GLY A 157 3.99 8.06 -5.95
N ILE A 158 2.94 8.80 -6.29
CA ILE A 158 1.55 8.31 -6.31
C ILE A 158 0.96 8.65 -7.68
N ILE A 159 0.52 7.62 -8.40
CA ILE A 159 -0.12 7.75 -9.71
C ILE A 159 -1.47 7.04 -9.64
N ALA A 160 -2.55 7.79 -9.85
CA ALA A 160 -3.91 7.27 -9.87
C ALA A 160 -4.60 7.64 -11.18
N GLY A 161 -5.35 6.68 -11.75
CA GLY A 161 -6.09 6.90 -13.00
C GLY A 161 -7.34 7.78 -12.84
N THR A 162 -7.84 7.94 -11.61
CA THR A 162 -9.08 8.70 -11.32
C THR A 162 -8.87 9.75 -10.24
N SER A 163 -8.57 9.34 -9.01
CA SER A 163 -8.44 10.26 -7.88
C SER A 163 -7.49 9.74 -6.82
N VAL A 164 -6.97 10.68 -6.02
CA VAL A 164 -6.31 10.44 -4.74
C VAL A 164 -7.13 11.19 -3.69
N SER A 165 -7.57 10.48 -2.64
CA SER A 165 -8.37 11.05 -1.55
C SER A 165 -7.62 10.93 -0.22
N ILE A 166 -7.62 12.00 0.56
CA ILE A 166 -7.03 12.04 1.90
C ILE A 166 -8.12 12.52 2.85
N GLU A 167 -8.42 11.71 3.86
CA GLU A 167 -9.40 12.01 4.89
C GLU A 167 -8.77 11.78 6.26
N ALA A 168 -8.84 12.78 7.12
CA ALA A 168 -8.31 12.72 8.49
C ALA A 168 -9.39 13.20 9.47
N GLY A 169 -9.63 12.41 10.52
CA GLY A 169 -10.56 12.80 11.60
C GLY A 169 -10.01 13.89 12.54
N GLY A 170 -8.68 14.11 12.51
CA GLY A 170 -7.99 15.19 13.21
C GLY A 170 -7.48 16.24 12.22
N PHE A 171 -6.19 16.18 11.90
CA PHE A 171 -5.55 17.09 10.94
C PHE A 171 -4.80 16.32 9.86
N ALA A 172 -4.60 16.97 8.71
CA ALA A 172 -3.64 16.57 7.68
C ALA A 172 -2.58 17.67 7.58
N SER A 173 -1.30 17.29 7.53
CA SER A 173 -0.18 18.24 7.47
C SER A 173 0.76 17.87 6.33
N ILE A 174 1.40 18.89 5.76
CA ILE A 174 2.45 18.75 4.74
C ILE A 174 3.58 19.67 5.16
N GLU A 175 4.75 19.11 5.42
CA GLU A 175 5.96 19.84 5.79
C GLU A 175 7.04 19.55 4.74
N THR A 176 7.66 20.61 4.21
CA THR A 176 8.70 20.50 3.19
C THR A 176 9.87 21.41 3.54
N GLY A 177 11.09 20.88 3.53
CA GLY A 177 12.30 21.71 3.68
C GLY A 177 12.63 22.56 2.43
N GLY A 178 11.97 22.31 1.31
CA GLY A 178 12.06 23.08 0.06
C GLY A 178 10.70 23.62 -0.37
N ALA A 179 10.51 23.81 -1.68
CA ALA A 179 9.25 24.31 -2.22
C ALA A 179 8.15 23.22 -2.26
N LEU A 180 6.93 23.63 -1.96
CA LEU A 180 5.70 22.90 -2.30
C LEU A 180 5.14 23.46 -3.61
N SER A 181 4.96 22.61 -4.62
CA SER A 181 4.40 22.99 -5.93
C SER A 181 3.15 22.19 -6.27
N VAL A 182 2.11 22.86 -6.75
CA VAL A 182 0.87 22.25 -7.23
C VAL A 182 0.62 22.67 -8.67
N ALA A 183 0.46 21.70 -9.56
CA ALA A 183 0.11 21.94 -10.97
C ALA A 183 -1.16 21.15 -11.31
N ALA A 184 -2.17 21.84 -11.84
CA ALA A 184 -3.42 21.23 -12.29
C ALA A 184 -3.75 21.72 -13.70
N GLY A 185 -4.14 20.81 -14.58
CA GLY A 185 -4.69 21.18 -15.90
C GLY A 185 -6.09 21.79 -15.83
N GLY A 186 -6.74 21.71 -14.67
CA GLY A 186 -8.04 22.30 -14.39
C GLY A 186 -8.00 23.23 -13.16
N LYS A 187 -9.15 23.39 -12.50
CA LYS A 187 -9.27 24.25 -11.32
C LYS A 187 -8.66 23.60 -10.07
N VAL A 188 -7.88 24.37 -9.32
CA VAL A 188 -7.58 24.10 -7.90
C VAL A 188 -8.62 24.80 -7.03
N SER A 189 -9.28 24.07 -6.12
CA SER A 189 -10.29 24.63 -5.21
C SER A 189 -9.91 24.35 -3.76
N VAL A 190 -10.00 25.37 -2.91
CA VAL A 190 -9.84 25.27 -1.45
C VAL A 190 -11.13 25.77 -0.81
N SER A 191 -11.64 25.07 0.20
CA SER A 191 -12.85 25.45 0.92
C SER A 191 -12.67 25.14 2.39
N ALA A 192 -12.79 26.18 3.21
CA ALA A 192 -12.69 26.10 4.67
C ALA A 192 -13.96 26.70 5.29
N LYS A 193 -14.45 26.09 6.38
CA LYS A 193 -15.69 26.53 7.04
C LYS A 193 -15.45 27.65 8.04
N GLU A 194 -14.35 27.60 8.79
CA GLU A 194 -14.05 28.55 9.86
C GLU A 194 -13.12 29.68 9.40
N GLY A 195 -12.19 29.38 8.50
CA GLY A 195 -11.27 30.36 7.95
C GLY A 195 -10.10 29.70 7.22
N MET A 196 -9.29 30.53 6.57
CA MET A 196 -8.02 30.13 5.99
C MET A 196 -6.98 31.18 6.39
N GLU A 197 -5.92 30.73 7.02
CA GLU A 197 -4.78 31.56 7.42
C GLU A 197 -3.57 31.20 6.56
N ILE A 198 -2.84 32.23 6.12
CA ILE A 198 -1.60 32.09 5.35
C ILE A 198 -0.57 32.98 6.05
N GLU A 199 0.44 32.34 6.61
CA GLU A 199 1.56 33.01 7.25
C GLU A 199 2.82 32.85 6.40
N VAL A 200 3.55 33.96 6.22
CA VAL A 200 4.83 34.00 5.51
C VAL A 200 5.84 34.65 6.44
N GLU A 201 6.69 33.83 7.06
CA GLU A 201 7.78 34.30 7.91
C GLU A 201 9.04 34.51 7.07
N GLY A 202 9.45 35.77 6.91
CA GLY A 202 10.63 36.14 6.12
C GLY A 202 10.38 36.09 4.61
N GLY A 203 10.36 37.26 3.97
CA GLY A 203 10.15 37.41 2.52
C GLY A 203 8.78 38.00 2.14
N GLU A 204 8.45 37.92 0.84
CA GLU A 204 7.20 38.48 0.29
C GLU A 204 6.12 37.41 0.08
N ALA A 205 4.86 37.77 0.35
CA ALA A 205 3.70 37.00 -0.08
C ALA A 205 3.19 37.56 -1.41
N LYS A 206 3.13 36.72 -2.45
CA LYS A 206 2.80 37.17 -3.81
C LYS A 206 1.74 36.31 -4.49
N ILE A 207 0.75 36.98 -5.08
CA ILE A 207 -0.25 36.37 -5.94
C ILE A 207 -0.09 36.98 -7.33
N THR A 208 0.04 36.14 -8.35
CA THR A 208 0.11 36.57 -9.76
C THR A 208 -0.94 35.85 -10.58
N ALA A 209 -1.77 36.60 -11.31
CA ALA A 209 -2.81 36.06 -12.17
C ALA A 209 -2.93 36.90 -13.44
N ASN A 210 -2.65 36.31 -14.61
CA ASN A 210 -2.74 36.99 -15.91
C ASN A 210 -2.05 38.37 -15.95
N GLY A 211 -0.89 38.49 -15.29
CA GLY A 211 -0.12 39.74 -15.20
C GLY A 211 -0.58 40.72 -14.12
N ALA A 212 -1.76 40.52 -13.50
CA ALA A 212 -2.10 41.21 -12.26
C ALA A 212 -1.29 40.62 -11.10
N VAL A 213 -0.79 41.48 -10.23
CA VAL A 213 0.09 41.11 -9.12
C VAL A 213 -0.40 41.78 -7.84
N ILE A 214 -0.53 40.98 -6.78
CA ILE A 214 -0.72 41.43 -5.41
C ILE A 214 0.51 40.98 -4.63
N THR A 215 1.14 41.91 -3.91
CA THR A 215 2.33 41.61 -3.12
C THR A 215 2.22 42.26 -1.75
N VAL A 216 2.53 41.48 -0.72
CA VAL A 216 2.85 41.97 0.62
C VAL A 216 4.34 41.76 0.82
N THR A 217 5.09 42.86 0.97
CA THR A 217 6.54 42.79 1.16
C THR A 217 6.88 42.39 2.59
N GLU A 218 8.14 42.04 2.83
CA GLU A 218 8.64 41.77 4.19
C GLU A 218 8.49 42.98 5.13
N ALA A 219 8.53 44.21 4.59
CA ALA A 219 8.30 45.44 5.35
C ALA A 219 6.81 45.68 5.67
N GLY A 220 5.91 44.85 5.15
CA GLY A 220 4.46 45.00 5.28
C GLY A 220 3.82 45.92 4.23
N ASP A 221 4.57 46.36 3.20
CA ASP A 221 3.99 47.16 2.13
C ASP A 221 3.06 46.31 1.28
N VAL A 222 1.84 46.80 1.06
CA VAL A 222 0.85 46.16 0.19
C VAL A 222 0.82 46.89 -1.14
N SER A 223 1.08 46.15 -2.23
CA SER A 223 0.97 46.67 -3.59
C SER A 223 0.00 45.85 -4.43
N VAL A 224 -0.81 46.54 -5.23
CA VAL A 224 -1.77 45.95 -6.17
C VAL A 224 -1.53 46.58 -7.53
N THR A 225 -1.06 45.78 -8.49
CA THR A 225 -0.80 46.22 -9.86
C THR A 225 -1.66 45.42 -10.84
N SER A 226 -2.33 46.11 -11.76
CA SER A 226 -3.13 45.50 -12.81
C SER A 226 -2.76 46.10 -14.17
N PRO A 227 -2.58 45.29 -15.22
CA PRO A 227 -2.30 45.79 -16.57
C PRO A 227 -3.53 46.43 -17.24
N THR A 228 -4.74 46.28 -16.67
CA THR A 228 -5.99 46.74 -17.29
C THR A 228 -6.77 47.70 -16.40
N LYS A 229 -7.38 47.18 -15.33
CA LYS A 229 -8.24 47.94 -14.42
C LYS A 229 -8.14 47.36 -13.01
N ILE A 230 -8.26 48.23 -12.02
CA ILE A 230 -8.63 47.89 -10.65
C ILE A 230 -10.01 48.52 -10.42
N GLU A 231 -11.01 47.71 -10.10
CA GLU A 231 -12.37 48.17 -9.83
C GLU A 231 -12.71 47.93 -8.36
N LEU A 232 -13.14 48.99 -7.67
CA LEU A 232 -13.56 48.96 -6.27
C LEU A 232 -15.02 49.41 -6.21
N THR A 233 -15.88 48.60 -5.62
CA THR A 233 -17.30 48.94 -5.43
C THR A 233 -17.72 48.44 -4.06
N ALA A 234 -18.13 49.35 -3.20
CA ALA A 234 -18.63 49.08 -1.87
C ALA A 234 -19.61 50.20 -1.47
N PRO A 235 -20.50 49.97 -0.49
CA PRO A 235 -21.31 51.04 0.09
C PRO A 235 -20.47 52.20 0.64
N GLU A 236 -19.26 51.92 1.13
CA GLU A 236 -18.30 52.92 1.62
C GLU A 236 -16.87 52.50 1.26
N ILE A 237 -16.04 53.45 0.84
CA ILE A 237 -14.60 53.30 0.64
C ILE A 237 -13.91 54.46 1.35
N THR A 238 -13.05 54.14 2.31
CA THR A 238 -12.33 55.13 3.12
C THR A 238 -10.82 54.93 2.98
N ALA A 239 -10.10 56.00 2.65
CA ALA A 239 -8.64 56.01 2.52
C ALA A 239 -8.05 57.09 3.44
N ASN A 240 -7.36 56.65 4.50
CA ASN A 240 -6.72 57.53 5.47
C ASN A 240 -5.22 57.25 5.48
N ALA A 241 -4.40 58.29 5.32
CA ALA A 241 -2.95 58.19 5.44
C ALA A 241 -2.43 59.37 6.24
N GLY A 242 -1.42 59.14 7.10
CA GLY A 242 -0.75 60.23 7.83
C GLY A 242 0.09 61.15 6.93
N SER A 243 0.40 60.69 5.72
CA SER A 243 1.11 61.41 4.66
C SER A 243 0.88 60.71 3.31
N GLY A 244 1.16 61.38 2.21
CA GLY A 244 1.01 60.83 0.85
C GLY A 244 0.04 61.63 -0.01
N ASP A 245 -0.28 61.11 -1.19
CA ASP A 245 -1.16 61.76 -2.16
C ASP A 245 -1.95 60.72 -2.96
N ILE A 246 -3.11 61.12 -3.48
CA ILE A 246 -3.88 60.35 -4.45
C ILE A 246 -3.81 61.09 -5.77
N THR A 247 -3.16 60.49 -6.75
CA THR A 247 -3.01 61.06 -8.09
C THR A 247 -3.82 60.31 -9.14
N ILE A 248 -4.64 61.03 -9.91
CA ILE A 248 -5.38 60.49 -11.05
C ILE A 248 -5.04 61.33 -12.28
N GLN A 249 -4.53 60.68 -13.34
CA GLN A 249 -4.09 61.37 -14.56
C GLN A 249 -3.07 62.51 -14.29
N GLY A 250 -2.23 62.35 -13.26
CA GLY A 250 -1.27 63.36 -12.82
C GLY A 250 -1.86 64.51 -11.98
N ILE A 251 -3.17 64.50 -11.71
CA ILE A 251 -3.83 65.48 -10.83
C ILE A 251 -3.75 64.97 -9.39
N SER A 252 -3.10 65.75 -8.53
CA SER A 252 -2.90 65.50 -7.11
C SER A 252 -4.14 65.85 -6.30
N LEU A 253 -4.58 64.97 -5.40
CA LEU A 253 -5.65 65.30 -4.47
C LEU A 253 -5.20 66.37 -3.45
N VAL A 254 -3.94 66.34 -3.03
CA VAL A 254 -3.39 67.29 -2.05
C VAL A 254 -3.03 68.65 -2.67
N ASN A 255 -2.46 68.64 -3.87
CA ASN A 255 -1.82 69.82 -4.48
C ASN A 255 -2.59 70.39 -5.70
N HIS A 256 -3.80 69.91 -6.01
CA HIS A 256 -4.60 70.53 -7.07
C HIS A 256 -5.04 71.94 -6.70
N THR A 257 -5.32 72.76 -7.72
CA THR A 257 -5.78 74.13 -7.53
C THR A 257 -7.08 74.37 -8.29
N HIS A 258 -7.99 75.15 -7.73
CA HIS A 258 -9.24 75.55 -8.41
C HIS A 258 -9.07 76.90 -9.10
N THR A 259 -9.63 77.06 -10.30
CA THR A 259 -9.75 78.38 -10.93
C THR A 259 -11.00 79.06 -10.40
N ASP A 260 -10.90 80.30 -9.93
CA ASP A 260 -12.08 81.03 -9.47
C ASP A 260 -12.99 81.43 -10.65
N SER A 261 -14.29 81.62 -10.39
CA SER A 261 -15.29 81.97 -11.43
C SER A 261 -15.14 83.39 -11.98
N ILE A 262 -14.15 84.18 -11.54
CA ILE A 262 -13.94 85.59 -11.87
C ILE A 262 -12.56 85.80 -12.57
N GLY A 263 -11.81 84.72 -12.83
CA GLY A 263 -10.52 84.78 -13.51
C GLY A 263 -9.35 85.22 -12.62
N GLY A 264 -9.49 85.13 -11.30
CA GLY A 264 -8.45 85.41 -10.31
C GLY A 264 -7.63 84.18 -9.89
N SER A 265 -6.66 84.43 -8.98
CA SER A 265 -5.61 83.50 -8.55
C SER A 265 -6.16 82.14 -8.12
N THR A 266 -5.53 81.06 -8.58
CA THR A 266 -5.89 79.70 -8.21
C THR A 266 -5.54 79.40 -6.75
N THR A 267 -6.45 78.77 -5.98
CA THR A 267 -6.20 78.39 -4.58
C THR A 267 -6.24 76.87 -4.38
N PRO A 268 -5.48 76.30 -3.41
CA PRO A 268 -5.58 74.89 -3.02
C PRO A 268 -6.98 74.51 -2.48
N PRO A 269 -7.27 73.21 -2.32
CA PRO A 269 -8.51 72.74 -1.71
C PRO A 269 -8.54 73.17 -0.24
N LYS A 270 -9.73 73.49 0.29
CA LYS A 270 -9.93 73.79 1.72
C LYS A 270 -10.00 72.54 2.57
#